data_AF-N6YF05-F1
#
_entry.id   AF-N6YF05-F1
#
_cell.length_a   1.000
_cell.length_b   1.000
_cell.length_c   1.000
_cell.angle_alpha   90.00
_cell.angle_beta   90.00
_cell.angle_gamma   90.00
#
_symmetry.space_group_name_H-M   'P 1'
#
loop_
_entity.id
_entity.type
_entity.pdbx_description
1 polymer ?
#
loop_
_entity_poly.entity_id
_entity_poly.type
_entity_poly.pdbx_seq_one_letter_code
_entity_poly.pdbx_strand_id
1 'polypeptide(L)'
;MNTALEQAYERRTLSAHYAELDASLTEDEAIEAAAAEIWAREIGHPIPGNIVEEAIGDVLAAMDEAELGELGAAFAAGPADLGAMLIGRVDGYLQARCRERAREQLEQERMQAEAEAVADRMAA
;
A
#
# COMPACT_ATOMS: atom_id res chain seq x y z
N MET A 1 -28.75 18.27 -34.96
CA MET A 1 -27.71 18.08 -33.92
C MET A 1 -28.41 17.87 -32.60
N ASN A 2 -28.18 16.74 -31.94
CA ASN A 2 -28.99 16.27 -30.82
C ASN A 2 -28.26 16.56 -29.50
N THR A 3 -28.03 17.85 -29.25
CA THR A 3 -27.16 18.38 -28.19
C THR A 3 -27.62 17.98 -26.78
N ALA A 4 -28.92 17.74 -26.59
CA ALA A 4 -29.46 17.26 -25.30
C ALA A 4 -29.10 15.79 -25.01
N LEU A 5 -28.97 14.97 -26.06
CA LEU A 5 -28.62 13.56 -25.96
C LEU A 5 -27.11 13.41 -25.69
N GLU A 6 -26.28 14.22 -26.36
CA GLU A 6 -24.84 14.36 -26.09
C GLU A 6 -24.58 14.80 -24.64
N GLN A 7 -25.28 15.84 -24.15
CA GLN A 7 -25.15 16.31 -22.76
C GLN A 7 -25.60 15.27 -21.73
N ALA A 8 -26.63 14.47 -22.03
CA ALA A 8 -27.08 13.40 -21.13
C ALA A 8 -26.07 12.25 -21.04
N TYR A 9 -25.45 11.89 -22.17
CA TYR A 9 -24.36 10.91 -22.20
C TYR A 9 -23.13 11.41 -21.44
N GLU A 10 -22.70 12.64 -21.67
CA GLU A 10 -21.55 13.24 -20.96
C GLU A 10 -21.76 13.28 -19.45
N ARG A 11 -22.95 13.68 -18.97
CA ARG A 11 -23.28 13.66 -17.54
C ARG A 11 -23.23 12.26 -16.94
N ARG A 12 -23.72 11.25 -17.67
CA ARG A 12 -23.71 9.86 -17.21
C ARG A 12 -22.29 9.30 -17.14
N THR A 13 -21.47 9.59 -18.15
CA THR A 13 -20.06 9.18 -18.18
C THR A 13 -19.26 9.83 -17.07
N LEU A 14 -19.44 11.14 -16.83
CA LEU A 14 -18.81 11.84 -15.71
C LEU A 14 -19.26 11.28 -14.37
N SER A 15 -20.56 11.02 -14.19
CA SER A 15 -21.08 10.43 -12.95
C SER A 15 -20.53 9.02 -12.68
N ALA A 16 -20.36 8.20 -13.72
CA ALA A 16 -19.75 6.88 -13.58
C ALA A 16 -18.28 7.00 -13.19
N HIS A 17 -17.54 7.90 -13.83
CA HIS A 17 -16.13 8.15 -13.53
C HIS A 17 -15.92 8.64 -12.08
N TYR A 18 -16.76 9.55 -11.58
CA TYR A 18 -16.67 9.99 -10.19
C TYR A 18 -17.02 8.88 -9.20
N ALA A 19 -18.00 8.02 -9.52
CA ALA A 19 -18.34 6.88 -8.66
C ALA A 19 -17.20 5.85 -8.59
N GLU A 20 -16.51 5.60 -9.71
CA GLU A 20 -15.30 4.76 -9.75
C GLU A 20 -14.16 5.37 -8.92
N LEU A 21 -13.98 6.69 -9.01
CA LEU A 21 -12.96 7.41 -8.23
C LEU A 21 -13.27 7.36 -6.73
N ASP A 22 -14.51 7.61 -6.33
CA ASP A 22 -14.93 7.55 -4.93
C ASP A 22 -14.75 6.14 -4.35
N ALA A 23 -15.05 5.10 -5.14
CA ALA A 23 -14.81 3.71 -4.75
C ALA A 23 -13.31 3.42 -4.55
N SER A 24 -12.46 3.88 -5.47
CA SER A 24 -11.00 3.75 -5.35
C SER A 24 -10.46 4.48 -4.12
N LEU A 25 -10.95 5.68 -3.83
CA LEU A 25 -10.54 6.45 -2.64
C LEU A 25 -10.94 5.73 -1.35
N THR A 26 -12.15 5.16 -1.32
CA THR A 26 -12.63 4.39 -0.16
C THR A 26 -11.80 3.14 0.07
N GLU A 27 -11.39 2.46 -1.01
CA GLU A 27 -10.51 1.29 -0.96
C GLU A 27 -9.11 1.66 -0.44
N ASP A 28 -8.52 2.75 -0.96
CA ASP A 28 -7.23 3.25 -0.49
C ASP A 28 -7.28 3.63 1.00
N GLU A 29 -8.34 4.32 1.44
CA GLU A 29 -8.53 4.67 2.86
C GLU A 29 -8.64 3.42 3.76
N ALA A 30 -9.34 2.38 3.29
CA ALA A 30 -9.43 1.11 4.02
C ALA A 30 -8.06 0.41 4.12
N ILE A 31 -7.29 0.42 3.03
CA ILE A 31 -5.92 -0.14 3.01
C ILE A 31 -5.02 0.63 3.99
N GLU A 32 -5.05 1.96 3.99
CA GLU A 32 -4.23 2.75 4.92
C GLU A 32 -4.63 2.50 6.38
N ALA A 33 -5.93 2.40 6.67
CA ALA A 33 -6.41 2.09 8.02
C ALA A 33 -5.91 0.72 8.50
N ALA A 34 -6.09 -0.32 7.68
CA ALA A 34 -5.61 -1.67 7.97
C ALA A 34 -4.07 -1.74 8.06
N ALA A 35 -3.35 -1.03 7.18
CA ALA A 35 -1.89 -0.97 7.22
C ALA A 35 -1.38 -0.33 8.51
N ALA A 36 -2.06 0.71 9.02
CA ALA A 36 -1.73 1.32 10.30
C ALA A 36 -1.94 0.36 11.48
N GLU A 37 -2.99 -0.45 11.46
CA GLU A 37 -3.21 -1.49 12.48
C GLU A 37 -2.12 -2.57 12.43
N ILE A 38 -1.75 -3.02 11.23
CA ILE A 38 -0.64 -3.97 11.02
C ILE A 38 0.66 -3.37 11.54
N TRP A 39 0.95 -2.11 11.21
CA TRP A 39 2.13 -1.42 11.71
C TRP A 39 2.16 -1.40 13.24
N ALA A 40 1.06 -1.00 13.89
CA ALA A 40 0.98 -0.93 15.34
C ALA A 40 1.17 -2.31 16.01
N ARG A 41 0.68 -3.38 15.38
CA ARG A 41 0.74 -4.75 15.89
C ARG A 41 2.10 -5.43 15.65
N GLU A 42 2.66 -5.26 14.45
CA GLU A 42 3.80 -6.07 13.96
C GLU A 42 5.13 -5.32 14.00
N ILE A 43 5.13 -3.98 13.86
CA ILE A 43 6.34 -3.15 13.78
C ILE A 43 6.50 -2.29 15.04
N GLY A 44 5.51 -1.44 15.33
CA GLY A 44 5.50 -0.53 16.47
C GLY A 44 6.39 0.70 16.30
N HIS A 45 6.44 1.55 17.34
CA HIS A 45 7.34 2.69 17.42
C HIS A 45 7.90 2.85 18.85
N PRO A 46 9.23 2.90 19.05
CA PRO A 46 10.28 2.81 18.03
C PRO A 46 10.35 1.43 17.37
N ILE A 47 10.89 1.37 16.14
CA ILE A 47 11.05 0.11 15.41
C ILE A 47 12.09 -0.77 16.16
N PRO A 48 11.76 -2.02 16.51
CA PRO A 48 12.68 -2.95 17.14
C PRO A 48 13.93 -3.21 16.29
N GLY A 49 15.10 -3.28 16.92
CA GLY A 49 16.38 -3.41 16.22
C GLY A 49 16.49 -4.67 15.34
N ASN A 50 15.88 -5.79 15.75
CA ASN A 50 15.84 -7.01 14.95
C ASN A 50 15.01 -6.85 13.66
N ILE A 51 13.92 -6.07 13.71
CA ILE A 51 13.10 -5.77 12.53
C ILE A 51 13.86 -4.83 11.60
N VAL A 52 14.58 -3.85 12.15
CA VAL A 52 15.47 -2.98 11.36
C VAL A 52 16.55 -3.80 10.66
N GLU A 53 17.20 -4.73 11.36
CA GLU A 53 18.26 -5.58 10.79
C GLU A 53 17.73 -6.45 9.63
N GLU A 54 16.58 -7.11 9.81
CA GLU A 54 15.91 -7.89 8.75
C GLU A 54 15.58 -7.00 7.55
N ALA A 55 14.94 -5.86 7.79
CA ALA A 55 14.52 -4.94 6.73
C ALA A 55 15.71 -4.32 5.98
N ILE A 56 16.84 -4.06 6.64
CA ILE A 56 18.06 -3.62 5.96
C ILE A 56 18.53 -4.70 4.99
N GLY A 57 18.53 -5.98 5.41
CA GLY A 57 18.89 -7.09 4.55
C GLY A 57 18.04 -7.15 3.29
N ASP A 58 16.72 -7.04 3.44
CA ASP A 58 15.77 -7.07 2.33
C ASP A 58 15.92 -5.86 1.40
N VAL A 59 16.08 -4.65 1.97
CA VAL A 59 16.32 -3.43 1.20
C VAL A 59 17.58 -3.56 0.35
N LEU A 60 18.69 -4.01 0.95
CA LEU A 60 19.96 -4.16 0.23
C LEU A 60 19.87 -5.25 -0.85
N ALA A 61 19.11 -6.33 -0.61
CA ALA A 61 18.91 -7.40 -1.59
C ALA A 61 18.05 -6.97 -2.79
N ALA A 62 17.16 -5.99 -2.59
CA ALA A 62 16.29 -5.46 -3.64
C ALA A 62 16.90 -4.30 -4.44
N MET A 63 18.02 -3.73 -3.98
CA MET A 63 18.66 -2.58 -4.63
C MET A 63 19.22 -2.89 -6.01
N ASP A 64 18.99 -1.99 -6.96
CA ASP A 64 19.64 -2.03 -8.26
C ASP A 64 21.05 -1.39 -8.26
N GLU A 65 21.75 -1.45 -9.40
CA GLU A 65 23.13 -0.93 -9.52
C GLU A 65 23.20 0.60 -9.31
N ALA A 66 22.17 1.35 -9.70
CA ALA A 66 22.13 2.80 -9.48
C ALA A 66 21.94 3.12 -8.00
N GLU A 67 21.05 2.39 -7.33
CA GLU A 67 20.78 2.53 -5.89
C GLU A 67 21.97 2.12 -5.03
N LEU A 68 22.72 1.09 -5.44
CA LEU A 68 23.99 0.74 -4.81
C LEU A 68 25.05 1.84 -5.01
N GLY A 69 25.02 2.54 -6.14
CA GLY A 69 25.83 3.74 -6.38
C GLY A 69 25.50 4.88 -5.42
N GLU A 70 24.21 5.16 -5.19
CA GLU A 70 23.74 6.13 -4.19
C GLU A 70 24.18 5.74 -2.78
N LEU A 71 24.08 4.45 -2.44
CA LEU A 71 24.52 3.91 -1.16
C LEU A 71 26.03 4.13 -0.94
N GLY A 72 26.84 3.89 -1.98
CA GLY A 72 28.28 4.16 -1.96
C GLY A 72 28.60 5.65 -1.77
N ALA A 73 27.83 6.55 -2.39
CA ALA A 73 27.97 7.99 -2.20
C ALA A 73 27.61 8.42 -0.76
N ALA A 74 26.53 7.87 -0.20
CA ALA A 74 26.14 8.12 1.19
C ALA A 74 27.20 7.61 2.19
N PHE A 75 27.76 6.43 1.93
CA PHE A 75 28.87 5.89 2.73
C PHE A 75 30.12 6.80 2.69
N ALA A 76 30.44 7.37 1.53
CA ALA A 76 31.54 8.30 1.38
C ALA A 76 31.32 9.65 2.08
N ALA A 77 30.07 10.12 2.16
CA ALA A 77 29.69 11.34 2.89
C ALA A 77 29.82 11.16 4.41
N GLY A 78 29.49 9.96 4.90
CA GLY A 78 29.82 9.52 6.25
C GLY A 78 28.74 8.67 6.91
N PRO A 79 28.98 8.21 8.15
CA PRO A 79 28.05 7.31 8.84
C PRO A 79 26.66 7.89 9.09
N ALA A 80 26.56 9.22 9.27
CA ALA A 80 25.28 9.88 9.49
C ALA A 80 24.40 9.88 8.23
N ASP A 81 24.98 10.18 7.07
CA ASP A 81 24.26 10.18 5.78
C ASP A 81 23.86 8.77 5.38
N LEU A 82 24.76 7.79 5.55
CA LEU A 82 24.43 6.38 5.33
C LEU A 82 23.29 5.92 6.24
N GLY A 83 23.35 6.26 7.54
CA GLY A 83 22.31 5.92 8.50
C GLY A 83 20.96 6.53 8.14
N ALA A 84 20.93 7.81 7.75
CA ALA A 84 19.70 8.49 7.34
C ALA A 84 19.09 7.86 6.08
N MET A 85 19.92 7.53 5.08
CA MET A 85 19.46 6.87 3.85
C MET A 85 18.86 5.49 4.14
N LEU A 86 19.57 4.66 4.91
CA LEU A 86 19.10 3.31 5.24
C LEU A 86 17.82 3.33 6.08
N ILE A 87 17.73 4.21 7.08
CA ILE A 87 16.51 4.34 7.90
C ILE A 87 15.32 4.76 7.02
N GLY A 88 15.50 5.74 6.12
CA GLY A 88 14.42 6.17 5.22
C GLY A 88 13.96 5.05 4.27
N ARG A 89 14.91 4.26 3.74
CA ARG A 89 14.59 3.12 2.88
C ARG A 89 13.88 1.99 3.64
N VAL A 90 14.35 1.68 4.86
CA VAL A 90 13.72 0.69 5.74
C VAL A 90 12.31 1.09 6.13
N ASP A 91 12.10 2.34 6.53
CA ASP A 91 10.78 2.87 6.87
C ASP A 91 9.81 2.75 5.69
N GLY A 92 10.23 3.20 4.50
CA GLY A 92 9.44 3.06 3.27
C GLY A 92 9.13 1.61 2.91
N TYR A 93 10.10 0.71 3.05
CA TYR A 93 9.93 -0.73 2.82
C TYR A 93 8.90 -1.34 3.79
N LEU A 94 9.02 -1.06 5.08
CA LEU A 94 8.10 -1.59 6.09
C LEU A 94 6.67 -1.05 5.92
N GLN A 95 6.51 0.21 5.53
CA GLN A 95 5.21 0.79 5.19
C GLN A 95 4.59 0.11 3.97
N ALA A 96 5.38 -0.12 2.92
CA ALA A 96 4.93 -0.83 1.73
C ALA A 96 4.49 -2.27 2.08
N ARG A 97 5.28 -2.99 2.89
CA ARG A 97 4.94 -4.34 3.37
C ARG A 97 3.64 -4.36 4.18
N CYS A 98 3.40 -3.36 5.03
CA CYS A 98 2.14 -3.26 5.77
C CYS A 98 0.94 -3.04 4.83
N ARG A 99 1.08 -2.18 3.81
CA ARG A 99 0.05 -1.93 2.80
C ARG A 99 -0.26 -3.15 1.94
N GLU A 100 0.76 -3.89 1.51
CA GLU A 100 0.57 -5.15 0.77
C GLU A 100 -0.21 -6.17 1.58
N ARG A 101 0.18 -6.35 2.85
CA ARG A 101 -0.51 -7.26 3.75
C ARG A 101 -1.95 -6.80 4.07
N ALA A 102 -2.17 -5.50 4.17
CA ALA A 102 -3.51 -4.92 4.31
C ALA A 102 -4.39 -5.26 3.10
N ARG A 103 -3.88 -5.11 1.88
CA ARG A 103 -4.59 -5.49 0.65
C ARG A 103 -4.95 -6.97 0.63
N GLU A 104 -4.00 -7.84 0.96
CA GLU A 104 -4.24 -9.28 1.04
C GLU A 104 -5.31 -9.63 2.08
N GLN A 105 -5.29 -8.97 3.24
CA GLN A 105 -6.28 -9.19 4.29
C GLN A 105 -7.68 -8.76 3.85
N LEU A 106 -7.83 -7.55 3.31
CA LEU A 106 -9.13 -7.03 2.83
C LEU A 106 -9.69 -7.88 1.68
N GLU A 107 -8.83 -8.34 0.78
CA GLU A 107 -9.22 -9.25 -0.30
C GLU A 107 -9.75 -10.58 0.25
N GLN A 108 -9.06 -11.17 1.24
CA GLN A 108 -9.52 -12.40 1.90
C GLN A 108 -10.86 -12.21 2.59
N GLU A 109 -11.04 -11.10 3.32
CA GLU A 109 -12.30 -10.75 3.98
C GLU A 109 -13.44 -10.59 2.96
N ARG A 110 -13.18 -9.94 1.82
CA ARG A 110 -14.16 -9.83 0.72
C ARG A 110 -14.56 -11.18 0.16
N MET A 111 -13.58 -12.05 -0.15
CA MET A 111 -13.86 -13.39 -0.66
C MET A 111 -14.67 -14.24 0.33
N GLN A 112 -14.40 -14.12 1.63
CA GLN A 112 -15.15 -14.80 2.67
C GLN A 112 -16.60 -14.31 2.74
N ALA A 113 -16.82 -12.99 2.74
CA ALA A 113 -18.16 -12.40 2.73
C ALA A 113 -18.97 -12.81 1.49
N GLU A 114 -18.33 -12.87 0.32
CA GLU A 114 -18.97 -13.37 -0.90
C GLU A 114 -19.36 -14.85 -0.81
N ALA A 115 -18.47 -15.69 -0.26
CA ALA A 115 -18.73 -17.11 -0.06
C ALA A 115 -19.89 -17.34 0.93
N GLU A 116 -19.94 -16.59 2.03
CA GLU A 116 -21.03 -16.63 3.01
C GLU A 116 -22.36 -16.19 2.37
N ALA A 117 -22.38 -15.09 1.62
CA ALA A 117 -23.58 -14.63 0.93
C ALA A 117 -24.08 -15.59 -0.17
N VAL A 118 -23.18 -16.38 -0.78
CA VAL A 118 -23.56 -17.47 -1.69
C VAL A 118 -24.16 -18.64 -0.91
N ALA A 119 -23.53 -19.06 0.19
CA ALA A 119 -24.01 -20.15 1.02
C ALA A 119 -25.42 -19.86 1.58
N ASP A 120 -25.67 -18.65 2.06
CA ASP A 120 -26.98 -18.21 2.56
C ASP A 120 -28.06 -18.25 1.48
N ARG A 121 -27.72 -17.89 0.24
CA ARG A 121 -28.65 -17.99 -0.91
C ARG A 121 -28.93 -19.42 -1.34
N MET A 122 -28.01 -20.36 -1.09
CA MET A 122 -28.22 -21.78 -1.38
C MET A 122 -28.99 -22.49 -0.27
N ALA A 123 -28.97 -21.96 0.96
CA ALA A 123 -29.68 -22.49 2.11
C ALA A 123 -31.13 -21.99 2.23
N ALA A 124 -31.48 -20.90 1.53
CA ALA A 124 -32.81 -20.30 1.45
C ALA A 124 -33.67 -20.89 0.31
#